data_AF-A0A562QAT4-F1
#
_entry.id   AF-A0A562QAT4-F1
#
_cell.length_a   1.000
_cell.length_b   1.000
_cell.length_c   1.000
_cell.angle_alpha   90.00
_cell.angle_beta   90.00
_cell.angle_gamma   90.00
#
_symmetry.space_group_name_H-M   'P 1'
#
loop_
_entity.id
_entity.type
_entity.pdbx_description
1 polymer ?
#
loop_
_entity_poly.entity_id
_entity_poly.type
_entity_poly.pdbx_seq_one_letter_code
_entity_poly.pdbx_strand_id
1 'polypeptide(L)'
;MTIKYLKDDFDLDYLLGRALLLMRIAGPKALSEHGSTSVSRWKNIGQGRARLGAEELETLARMFPSYQVWLLTGKREIGCEQTTPQEDGAAVEIV
;
A
#
# COMPACT_ATOMS: atom_id res chain seq x y z
N MET A 1 -21.05 28.75 -16.00
CA MET A 1 -19.76 28.54 -15.30
C MET A 1 -19.75 27.10 -14.82
N THR A 2 -19.35 26.19 -15.70
CA THR A 2 -19.38 24.74 -15.45
C THR A 2 -18.20 24.40 -14.55
N ILE A 3 -18.49 24.02 -13.30
CA ILE A 3 -17.48 23.44 -12.41
C ILE A 3 -17.14 22.09 -13.03
N LYS A 4 -16.08 22.09 -13.83
CA LYS A 4 -15.42 20.91 -14.39
C LYS A 4 -14.88 20.13 -13.19
N TYR A 5 -15.56 19.05 -12.86
CA TYR A 5 -15.09 17.89 -12.11
C TYR A 5 -14.11 18.21 -10.98
N LEU A 6 -14.65 18.20 -9.75
CA LEU A 6 -13.91 17.74 -8.58
C LEU A 6 -13.24 16.41 -8.94
N LYS A 7 -12.01 16.48 -9.46
CA LYS A 7 -11.10 15.34 -9.63
C LYS A 7 -10.37 15.14 -8.30
N ASP A 8 -11.19 15.01 -7.26
CA ASP A 8 -10.82 14.56 -5.91
C ASP A 8 -11.51 13.20 -5.65
N ASP A 9 -11.71 12.43 -6.72
CA ASP A 9 -11.75 10.98 -6.65
C ASP A 9 -10.40 10.56 -6.07
N PHE A 10 -10.36 10.41 -4.76
CA PHE A 10 -9.32 9.68 -4.05
C PHE A 10 -9.24 8.31 -4.73
N ASP A 11 -8.30 8.19 -5.66
CA ASP A 11 -8.29 7.12 -6.64
C ASP A 11 -8.03 5.79 -5.93
N LEU A 12 -9.13 5.09 -5.64
CA LEU A 12 -9.17 3.86 -4.84
C LEU A 12 -8.39 2.73 -5.54
N ASP A 13 -8.34 2.75 -6.87
CA ASP A 13 -7.51 1.85 -7.66
C ASP A 13 -6.01 2.15 -7.45
N TYR A 14 -5.62 3.42 -7.33
CA TYR A 14 -4.25 3.81 -6.97
C TYR A 14 -3.90 3.52 -5.50
N LEU A 15 -4.85 3.60 -4.54
CA LEU A 15 -4.63 3.15 -3.16
C LEU A 15 -4.33 1.65 -3.11
N LEU A 16 -5.16 0.85 -3.75
CA LEU A 16 -4.98 -0.59 -3.82
C LEU A 16 -3.64 -0.93 -4.49
N GLY A 17 -3.27 -0.26 -5.59
CA GLY A 17 -1.98 -0.46 -6.24
C GLY A 17 -0.79 -0.24 -5.31
N ARG A 18 -0.80 0.84 -4.51
CA ARG A 18 0.26 1.13 -3.51
C ARG A 18 0.30 0.10 -2.39
N ALA A 19 -0.86 -0.29 -1.87
CA ALA A 19 -0.97 -1.33 -0.86
C ALA A 19 -0.41 -2.67 -1.36
N LEU A 20 -0.71 -3.04 -2.61
CA LEU A 20 -0.20 -4.27 -3.24
C LEU A 20 1.33 -4.28 -3.36
N LEU A 21 1.96 -3.11 -3.59
CA LEU A 21 3.43 -3.01 -3.60
C LEU A 21 4.01 -3.35 -2.22
N LEU A 22 3.50 -2.73 -1.15
CA LEU A 22 3.94 -3.02 0.22
C LEU A 22 3.63 -4.47 0.64
N MET A 23 2.47 -4.98 0.22
CA MET A 23 2.10 -6.39 0.44
C MET A 23 3.08 -7.35 -0.22
N ARG A 24 3.62 -7.00 -1.40
CA ARG A 24 4.60 -7.83 -2.11
C ARG A 24 5.98 -7.80 -1.44
N ILE A 25 6.32 -6.72 -0.74
CA ILE A 25 7.56 -6.58 0.03
C ILE A 25 7.47 -7.41 1.32
N ALA A 26 6.41 -7.26 2.10
CA ALA A 26 6.25 -7.97 3.38
C ALA A 26 5.85 -9.44 3.22
N GLY A 27 4.95 -9.72 2.28
CA GLY A 27 4.29 -11.01 2.13
C GLY A 27 3.16 -11.25 3.15
N PRO A 28 2.22 -12.16 2.83
CA PRO A 28 0.97 -12.35 3.59
C PRO A 28 1.17 -12.96 4.99
N LYS A 29 2.28 -13.67 5.23
CA LYS A 29 2.59 -14.24 6.55
C LYS A 29 3.00 -13.15 7.53
N ALA A 30 4.01 -12.34 7.18
CA ALA A 30 4.51 -11.27 8.04
C ALA A 30 3.40 -10.26 8.37
N LEU A 31 2.56 -9.91 7.40
CA LEU A 31 1.41 -9.02 7.60
C LEU A 31 0.39 -9.59 8.59
N SER A 32 0.15 -10.90 8.57
CA SER A 32 -0.78 -11.53 9.51
C SER A 32 -0.24 -11.61 10.94
N GLU A 33 1.07 -11.56 11.12
CA GLU A 33 1.71 -11.57 12.45
C GLU A 33 1.69 -10.18 13.10
N HIS A 34 1.48 -9.12 12.31
CA HIS A 34 1.48 -7.71 12.75
C HIS A 34 0.08 -7.09 12.86
N GLY A 35 -0.98 -7.88 12.68
CA GLY A 35 -2.36 -7.41 12.72
C GLY A 35 -3.35 -8.55 12.94
N SER A 36 -4.64 -8.23 12.92
CA SER A 36 -5.72 -9.20 13.11
C SER A 36 -6.16 -9.88 11.79
N THR A 37 -5.65 -9.42 10.65
CA THR A 37 -5.97 -9.96 9.33
C THR A 37 -5.25 -11.29 9.08
N SER A 38 -6.00 -12.34 8.75
CA SER A 38 -5.43 -13.67 8.47
C SER A 38 -4.60 -13.74 7.18
N VAL A 39 -3.65 -14.69 7.13
CA VAL A 39 -2.82 -14.97 5.93
C VAL A 39 -3.68 -15.19 4.69
N SER A 40 -4.77 -15.94 4.81
CA SER A 40 -5.68 -16.25 3.69
C SER A 40 -6.37 -15.01 3.15
N ARG A 41 -6.71 -14.06 4.04
CA ARG A 41 -7.31 -12.79 3.66
C ARG A 41 -6.32 -11.92 2.88
N TRP A 42 -5.07 -11.82 3.35
CA TRP A 42 -4.01 -11.13 2.60
C TRP A 42 -3.77 -11.73 1.22
N LYS A 43 -3.79 -13.06 1.09
CA LYS A 43 -3.71 -13.74 -0.22
C LYS A 43 -4.88 -13.38 -1.13
N ASN A 44 -6.11 -13.39 -0.61
CA ASN A 44 -7.29 -13.04 -1.38
C ASN A 44 -7.26 -11.59 -1.86
N ILE A 45 -6.78 -10.65 -1.03
CA ILE A 45 -6.59 -9.25 -1.42
C ILE A 45 -5.53 -9.15 -2.53
N GLY A 46 -4.38 -9.81 -2.36
CA GLY A 46 -3.32 -9.83 -3.37
C GLY A 46 -3.74 -10.41 -4.72
N GLN A 47 -4.73 -11.30 -4.73
CA GLN A 47 -5.31 -11.91 -5.93
C GLN A 47 -6.53 -11.16 -6.49
N GLY A 48 -6.92 -10.04 -5.90
CA GLY A 48 -8.13 -9.29 -6.29
C GLY A 48 -9.45 -10.01 -5.96
N ARG A 49 -9.41 -11.06 -5.14
CA ARG A 49 -10.58 -11.84 -4.68
C ARG A 49 -11.25 -11.25 -3.44
N ALA A 50 -10.62 -10.26 -2.81
CA ALA A 50 -11.15 -9.52 -1.68
C ALA A 50 -10.74 -8.04 -1.77
N ARG A 51 -11.58 -7.15 -1.22
CA ARG A 51 -11.27 -5.72 -1.12
C ARG A 51 -10.35 -5.45 0.06
N LEU A 52 -9.45 -4.48 -0.12
CA LEU A 52 -8.64 -3.92 0.96
C LEU A 52 -9.53 -3.08 1.89
N GLY A 53 -9.51 -3.40 3.19
CA GLY A 53 -10.24 -2.67 4.23
C GLY A 53 -9.34 -1.79 5.10
N ALA A 54 -9.94 -1.19 6.12
CA ALA A 54 -9.25 -0.32 7.06
C ALA A 54 -8.22 -1.06 7.92
N GLU A 55 -8.53 -2.28 8.38
CA GLU A 55 -7.60 -3.09 9.21
C GLU A 55 -6.31 -3.44 8.45
N GLU A 56 -6.46 -3.78 7.16
CA GLU A 56 -5.32 -4.05 6.31
C GLU A 56 -4.49 -2.78 6.06
N LEU A 57 -5.15 -1.67 5.79
CA LEU A 57 -4.48 -0.39 5.58
C LEU A 57 -3.72 0.06 6.83
N GLU A 58 -4.31 -0.11 8.02
CA GLU A 58 -3.68 0.19 9.30
C GLU A 58 -2.46 -0.71 9.55
N THR A 59 -2.57 -2.01 9.26
CA THR A 59 -1.46 -2.96 9.39
C THR A 59 -0.29 -2.57 8.49
N LEU A 60 -0.58 -2.19 7.23
CA LEU A 60 0.44 -1.69 6.30
C LEU A 60 1.07 -0.39 6.80
N ALA A 61 0.27 0.57 7.27
CA ALA A 61 0.77 1.83 7.82
C ALA A 61 1.70 1.61 9.03
N ARG A 62 1.37 0.67 9.93
CA ARG A 62 2.22 0.33 11.08
C ARG A 62 3.53 -0.35 10.68
N MET A 63 3.47 -1.30 9.73
CA MET A 63 4.65 -2.05 9.30
C MET A 63 5.61 -1.19 8.45
N PHE A 64 5.06 -0.22 7.72
CA PHE A 64 5.78 0.64 6.79
C PHE A 64 5.62 2.11 7.18
N PRO A 65 6.16 2.54 8.34
CA PRO A 65 5.99 3.91 8.84
C PRO A 65 6.53 4.94 7.85
N SER A 66 7.67 4.64 7.20
CA SER A 66 8.30 5.45 6.16
C SER A 66 7.48 5.59 4.87
N TYR A 67 6.32 4.93 4.77
CA TYR A 67 5.47 4.94 3.59
C TYR A 67 4.04 5.36 3.91
N GLN A 68 3.70 5.76 5.14
CA GLN A 68 2.32 6.08 5.54
C GLN A 68 1.70 7.18 4.69
N VAL A 69 2.42 8.29 4.51
CA VAL A 69 1.92 9.45 3.76
C VAL A 69 1.80 9.11 2.28
N TRP A 70 2.78 8.39 1.73
CA TRP A 70 2.73 7.89 0.36
C TRP A 70 1.59 6.89 0.15
N LEU A 71 1.36 5.97 1.09
CA LEU A 71 0.32 4.95 1.04
C LEU A 71 -1.08 5.57 1.05
N LEU A 72 -1.29 6.62 1.84
CA LEU A 72 -2.60 7.28 1.92
C LEU A 72 -2.78 8.28 0.78
N THR A 73 -1.85 9.23 0.62
CA THR A 73 -2.06 10.42 -0.23
C THR A 73 -1.54 10.28 -1.66
N GLY A 74 -0.63 9.35 -1.90
CA GLY A 74 -0.04 9.07 -3.21
C GLY A 74 1.07 10.05 -3.56
N LYS A 75 1.32 11.01 -2.68
CA LYS A 75 2.36 12.02 -2.79
C LYS A 75 3.54 11.58 -1.95
N ARG A 76 4.76 11.79 -2.45
CA ARG A 76 5.97 11.78 -1.62
C ARG A 76 6.02 13.13 -0.92
N GLU A 77 6.18 13.16 0.40
CA GLU A 77 6.57 14.41 1.06
C GLU A 77 8.00 14.75 0.69
N ILE A 78 8.18 15.94 0.11
CA ILE A 78 9.51 16.52 -0.12
C ILE A 78 9.91 17.19 1.18
N GLY A 79 10.86 16.62 1.93
CA GLY A 79 11.41 17.21 3.15
C GLY A 79 11.46 16.31 4.38
N CYS A 80 10.88 15.12 4.33
CA CYS A 80 11.07 14.08 5.34
C CYS A 80 11.77 12.86 4.70
N GLU A 81 12.60 12.17 5.48
CA GLU A 81 13.30 10.93 5.08
C GLU A 81 12.30 9.77 4.82
N GLN A 82 11.50 9.88 3.76
CA GLN A 82 10.60 8.83 3.27
C GLN A 82 11.03 8.43 1.86
N THR A 83 11.79 7.34 1.79
CA THR A 83 12.25 6.68 0.57
C THR A 83 11.11 5.86 -0.04
N THR A 84 10.99 5.82 -1.37
CA THR A 84 10.05 4.92 -2.08
C THR A 84 10.65 3.53 -2.25
N PRO A 85 9.83 2.46 -2.41
CA PRO A 85 10.36 1.11 -2.62
C PRO A 85 11.08 0.95 -3.96
N GLN A 86 10.89 1.87 -4.91
CA GLN A 86 11.68 1.94 -6.14
C GLN A 86 13.15 2.34 -5.89
N GLU A 87 13.46 2.95 -4.75
CA GLU A 87 14.81 3.43 -4.40
C GLU A 87 15.52 2.54 -3.36
N ASP A 88 14.76 1.71 -2.62
CA ASP A 88 15.30 0.65 -1.78
C ASP A 88 15.57 -0.58 -2.67
N GLY A 89 16.83 -0.75 -3.08
CA GLY A 89 17.27 -1.63 -4.17
C GLY A 89 17.02 -3.14 -3.96
N ALA A 90 15.76 -3.57 -4.03
CA ALA A 90 15.39 -4.97 -4.26
C ALA A 90 15.30 -5.23 -5.78
N ALA A 91 16.45 -5.10 -6.47
CA ALA A 91 16.61 -5.66 -7.79
C ALA A 91 16.56 -7.19 -7.66
N VAL A 92 15.40 -7.76 -7.97
CA VAL A 92 15.26 -9.21 -8.16
C VAL A 92 15.95 -9.53 -9.49
N GLU A 93 17.24 -9.88 -9.45
CA GLU A 93 17.90 -10.53 -10.57
C GLU A 93 17.22 -11.88 -10.78
N ILE A 94 16.53 -12.02 -11.91
CA ILE A 94 16.12 -13.30 -12.45
C ILE A 94 17.29 -13.75 -13.33
N VAL A 95 18.10 -14.66 -12.80
CA VAL A 95 18.98 -15.56 -13.56
C VAL A 95 18.68 -16.98 -13.12
#